data_AF-A0A6J6J9M1-F1
#
_entry.id   AF-A0A6J6J9M1-F1
#
_cell.length_a   1.000
_cell.length_b   1.000
_cell.length_c   1.000
_cell.angle_alpha   90.00
_cell.angle_beta   90.00
_cell.angle_gamma   90.00
#
_symmetry.space_group_name_H-M   'P 1'
#
loop_
_entity.id
_entity.type
_entity.pdbx_description
1 polymer ?
#
loop_
_entity_poly.entity_id
_entity_poly.type
_entity_poly.pdbx_seq_one_letter_code
_entity_poly.pdbx_strand_id
1 'polypeptide(L)'
;MEIERAKNWANLPLAHLGPIVWTYPVPTRMGLAKGDLVLEVGFDSDCDAILRDEIGSITETDFIENSTTDVVDAVIIWWRDGDGDLVDELMDAITYLADSGSIWIMTPKVGRKGHVEPSDIQDAAPVAGLSQTSTIALAKDWTATRLVARKSVKR
;
A
#
# COMPACT_ATOMS: atom_id res chain seq x y z
N MET A 1 -20.36 -25.33 35.67
CA MET A 1 -18.94 -25.53 36.04
C MET A 1 -18.52 -26.85 35.43
N GLU A 2 -17.98 -26.83 34.22
CA GLU A 2 -17.27 -27.98 33.66
C GLU A 2 -16.21 -27.46 32.69
N ILE A 3 -14.98 -27.89 32.95
CA ILE A 3 -13.72 -27.39 32.43
C ILE A 3 -13.20 -28.40 31.41
N GLU A 4 -12.61 -27.88 30.32
CA GLU A 4 -11.67 -28.52 29.40
C GLU A 4 -12.02 -29.83 28.67
N ARG A 5 -12.11 -29.71 27.34
CA ARG A 5 -11.40 -30.62 26.43
C ARG A 5 -10.74 -29.83 25.30
N ALA A 6 -9.53 -29.34 25.56
CA ALA A 6 -8.62 -28.88 24.52
C ALA A 6 -8.34 -30.05 23.56
N LYS A 7 -8.74 -29.89 22.29
CA LYS A 7 -8.51 -30.90 21.25
C LYS A 7 -7.04 -30.84 20.81
N ASN A 8 -6.38 -31.97 21.05
CA ASN A 8 -5.01 -32.29 20.66
C ASN A 8 -4.84 -32.16 19.13
N TRP A 9 -4.14 -31.10 18.70
CA TRP A 9 -3.90 -30.74 17.29
C TRP A 9 -2.69 -31.47 16.68
N ALA A 10 -1.98 -32.29 17.46
CA ALA A 10 -0.69 -32.87 17.07
C ALA A 10 -0.78 -34.11 16.15
N ASN A 11 -1.96 -34.53 15.68
CA ASN A 11 -2.15 -35.79 14.94
C ASN A 11 -3.02 -35.69 13.68
N LEU A 12 -3.13 -34.51 13.07
CA LEU A 12 -3.83 -34.39 11.78
C LEU A 12 -2.90 -34.77 10.61
N PRO A 13 -3.36 -35.59 9.64
CA PRO A 13 -2.59 -35.92 8.46
C PRO A 13 -2.31 -34.68 7.61
N LEU A 14 -1.07 -34.52 7.15
CA LEU A 14 -0.52 -33.35 6.42
C LEU A 14 -1.16 -33.06 5.04
N ALA A 15 -2.29 -33.69 4.69
CA ALA A 15 -2.90 -33.62 3.36
C ALA A 15 -3.97 -32.52 3.18
N HIS A 16 -4.13 -31.59 4.13
CA HIS A 16 -5.17 -30.54 4.06
C HIS A 16 -4.65 -29.11 4.21
N LEU A 17 -3.35 -28.88 4.02
CA LEU A 17 -2.87 -27.52 3.81
C LEU A 17 -3.23 -27.14 2.37
N GLY A 18 -4.39 -26.52 2.20
CA GLY A 18 -4.68 -25.72 1.01
C GLY A 18 -3.56 -24.69 0.76
N PRO A 19 -3.52 -24.03 -0.42
CA PRO A 19 -2.51 -23.02 -0.68
C PRO A 19 -2.50 -22.05 0.49
N ILE A 20 -1.30 -21.72 1.01
CA ILE A 20 -1.14 -20.75 2.09
C ILE A 20 -1.88 -19.49 1.67
N VAL A 21 -3.08 -19.30 2.20
CA VAL A 21 -3.82 -18.04 2.06
C VAL A 21 -3.02 -17.10 2.93
N TRP A 22 -2.20 -16.28 2.28
CA TRP A 22 -1.69 -15.08 2.91
C TRP A 22 -2.91 -14.19 3.15
N THR A 23 -3.60 -14.38 4.28
CA THR A 23 -4.40 -13.30 4.85
C THR A 23 -3.36 -12.26 5.20
N TYR A 24 -3.32 -11.11 4.52
CA TYR A 24 -2.40 -10.07 4.94
C TYR A 24 -3.10 -9.38 6.12
N PRO A 25 -2.67 -9.54 7.39
CA PRO A 25 -3.23 -8.75 8.49
C PRO A 25 -2.78 -7.28 8.42
N VAL A 26 -2.49 -6.76 7.22
CA VAL A 26 -1.62 -5.62 6.96
C VAL A 26 -2.33 -4.39 6.36
N PRO A 27 -3.43 -4.46 5.59
CA PRO A 27 -4.07 -3.21 5.14
C PRO A 27 -4.68 -2.41 6.31
N THR A 28 -4.94 -3.02 7.47
CA THR A 28 -5.23 -2.29 8.72
C THR A 28 -4.10 -1.33 9.14
N ARG A 29 -2.85 -1.61 8.75
CA ARG A 29 -1.70 -0.73 8.99
C ARG A 29 -1.62 0.44 8.01
N MET A 30 -2.41 0.42 6.93
CA MET A 30 -2.47 1.53 5.98
C MET A 30 -3.28 2.72 6.51
N GLY A 31 -4.10 2.49 7.55
CA GLY A 31 -4.93 3.52 8.15
C GLY A 31 -6.13 3.93 7.28
N LEU A 32 -6.49 3.11 6.29
CA LEU A 32 -7.67 3.29 5.46
C LEU A 32 -8.93 2.93 6.23
N ALA A 33 -10.02 3.65 5.95
CA ALA A 33 -11.32 3.47 6.54
C ALA A 33 -12.40 3.28 5.47
N LYS A 34 -13.56 2.78 5.92
CA LYS A 34 -14.76 2.67 5.09
C LYS A 34 -15.17 4.05 4.57
N GLY A 35 -15.38 4.16 3.27
CA GLY A 35 -15.74 5.38 2.56
C GLY A 35 -14.56 6.16 1.99
N ASP A 36 -13.32 5.80 2.32
CA ASP A 36 -12.14 6.47 1.79
C ASP A 36 -12.07 6.29 0.26
N LEU A 37 -11.82 7.39 -0.45
CA LEU A 37 -11.57 7.38 -1.89
C LEU A 37 -10.09 7.10 -2.14
N VAL A 38 -9.81 6.09 -2.97
CA VAL A 38 -8.44 5.67 -3.27
C VAL A 38 -8.17 5.82 -4.77
N LEU A 39 -7.21 6.68 -5.09
CA LEU A 39 -6.63 6.76 -6.43
C LEU A 39 -5.53 5.71 -6.56
N GLU A 40 -5.57 4.90 -7.61
CA GLU A 40 -4.57 3.90 -7.97
C GLU A 40 -3.85 4.33 -9.25
N VAL A 41 -2.53 4.39 -9.17
CA VAL A 41 -1.64 4.76 -10.28
C VAL A 41 -0.63 3.65 -10.53
N GLY A 42 -0.34 3.39 -11.81
CA GLY A 42 0.66 2.41 -12.22
C GLY A 42 0.21 0.95 -12.10
N PHE A 43 -1.09 0.68 -11.95
CA PHE A 43 -1.56 -0.71 -11.90
C PHE A 43 -1.22 -1.48 -13.20
N ASP A 44 -0.66 -2.68 -13.05
CA ASP A 44 -0.37 -3.61 -14.14
C ASP A 44 -0.49 -5.05 -13.62
N SER A 45 -0.31 -6.04 -14.50
CA SER A 45 -0.47 -7.47 -14.28
C SER A 45 0.45 -8.09 -13.21
N ASP A 46 1.51 -7.40 -12.79
CA ASP A 46 2.42 -7.81 -11.70
C ASP A 46 2.01 -7.29 -10.31
N CYS A 47 1.02 -6.38 -10.24
CA CYS A 47 0.45 -5.90 -8.99
C CYS A 47 -0.26 -7.03 -8.22
N ASP A 48 -0.24 -6.94 -6.89
CA ASP A 48 -0.86 -7.95 -6.04
C ASP A 48 -2.38 -7.75 -5.97
N ALA A 49 -3.12 -8.56 -6.74
CA ALA A 49 -4.58 -8.51 -6.79
C ALA A 49 -5.24 -8.82 -5.43
N ILE A 50 -4.63 -9.67 -4.60
CA ILE A 50 -5.18 -10.00 -3.28
C ILE A 50 -5.11 -8.78 -2.37
N LEU A 51 -3.99 -8.06 -2.39
CA LEU A 51 -3.85 -6.80 -1.65
C LEU A 51 -4.87 -5.75 -2.12
N ARG A 52 -5.07 -5.64 -3.44
CA ARG A 52 -6.07 -4.73 -4.03
C ARG A 52 -7.49 -5.07 -3.54
N ASP A 53 -7.86 -6.35 -3.58
CA ASP A 53 -9.16 -6.83 -3.11
C ASP A 53 -9.38 -6.57 -1.60
N GLU A 54 -8.34 -6.76 -0.78
CA GLU A 54 -8.41 -6.48 0.66
C GLU A 54 -8.59 -4.98 0.95
N ILE A 55 -7.92 -4.10 0.19
CA ILE A 55 -8.08 -2.65 0.31
C ILE A 55 -9.51 -2.25 -0.06
N GLY A 56 -10.02 -2.71 -1.21
CA GLY A 56 -11.40 -2.43 -1.63
C GLY A 56 -12.45 -2.96 -0.64
N SER A 57 -12.15 -4.08 0.02
CA SER A 57 -13.01 -4.63 1.09
C SER A 57 -13.04 -3.76 2.35
N ILE A 58 -11.96 -3.04 2.66
CA ILE A 58 -11.89 -2.12 3.81
C ILE A 58 -12.57 -0.80 3.50
N THR A 59 -12.30 -0.24 2.33
CA THR A 59 -12.85 1.06 1.94
C THR A 59 -14.31 0.96 1.51
N GLU A 60 -14.76 -0.20 1.02
CA GLU A 60 -16.06 -0.40 0.39
C GLU A 60 -16.32 0.61 -0.75
N THR A 61 -15.24 1.01 -1.44
CA THR A 61 -15.23 1.93 -2.57
C THR A 61 -14.47 1.30 -3.72
N ASP A 62 -14.82 1.69 -4.95
CA ASP A 62 -14.05 1.31 -6.13
C ASP A 62 -12.78 2.16 -6.24
N PHE A 63 -11.71 1.56 -6.77
CA PHE A 63 -10.50 2.29 -7.10
C PHE A 63 -10.75 3.28 -8.24
N ILE A 64 -10.25 4.50 -8.06
CA ILE A 64 -10.16 5.48 -9.15
C ILE A 64 -8.83 5.24 -9.87
N GLU A 65 -8.84 5.09 -11.19
CA GLU A 65 -7.64 4.66 -11.92
C GLU A 65 -6.94 5.84 -12.62
N ASN A 66 -5.63 5.94 -12.43
CA ASN A 66 -4.67 6.87 -13.04
C ASN A 66 -4.84 8.35 -12.71
N SER A 67 -6.05 8.91 -12.77
CA SER A 67 -6.27 10.33 -12.49
C SER A 67 -7.71 10.61 -12.04
N THR A 68 -7.92 11.75 -11.39
CA THR A 68 -9.24 12.18 -10.91
C THR A 68 -9.37 13.71 -10.90
N THR A 69 -10.59 14.22 -10.83
CA THR A 69 -10.85 15.64 -10.51
C THR A 69 -11.34 15.84 -9.07
N ASP A 70 -11.62 14.74 -8.38
CA ASP A 70 -12.11 14.73 -7.00
C ASP A 70 -10.93 14.63 -6.01
N VAL A 71 -11.15 15.14 -4.80
CA VAL A 71 -10.18 15.00 -3.71
C VAL A 71 -10.27 13.58 -3.15
N VAL A 72 -9.11 12.93 -3.00
CA VAL A 72 -9.01 11.54 -2.51
C VAL A 72 -8.33 11.46 -1.15
N ASP A 73 -8.68 10.44 -0.37
CA ASP A 73 -8.15 10.21 0.97
C ASP A 73 -6.80 9.48 0.94
N ALA A 74 -6.56 8.68 -0.10
CA ALA A 74 -5.28 8.03 -0.34
C ALA A 74 -4.95 7.93 -1.83
N VAL A 75 -3.65 7.94 -2.13
CA VAL A 75 -3.12 7.57 -3.45
C VAL A 75 -2.23 6.34 -3.26
N ILE A 76 -2.47 5.29 -4.03
CA ILE A 76 -1.61 4.12 -4.14
C ILE A 76 -0.87 4.21 -5.46
N ILE A 77 0.45 4.15 -5.39
CA ILE A 77 1.33 4.21 -6.58
C ILE A 77 2.09 2.91 -6.66
N TRP A 78 1.84 2.11 -7.69
CA TRP A 78 2.65 0.93 -8.01
C TRP A 78 3.86 1.36 -8.84
N TRP A 79 5.00 1.50 -8.18
CA TRP A 79 6.21 2.07 -8.77
C TRP A 79 7.30 1.01 -8.94
N ARG A 80 7.81 0.88 -10.16
CA ARG A 80 8.98 0.08 -10.49
C ARG A 80 10.12 1.00 -10.90
N ASP A 81 11.34 0.49 -10.73
CA ASP A 81 12.52 1.12 -11.34
C ASP A 81 12.37 1.13 -12.87
N GLY A 82 12.55 2.32 -13.45
CA GLY A 82 12.35 2.58 -14.88
C GLY A 82 10.96 3.08 -15.29
N ASP A 83 10.00 3.22 -14.36
CA ASP A 83 8.64 3.72 -14.69
C ASP A 83 8.63 5.22 -15.07
N GLY A 84 9.65 5.98 -14.70
CA GLY A 84 9.78 7.39 -15.06
C GLY A 84 10.46 8.22 -13.98
N ASP A 85 9.96 9.45 -13.78
CA ASP A 85 10.41 10.33 -12.71
C ASP A 85 9.45 10.26 -11.51
N LEU A 86 9.94 9.72 -10.40
CA LEU A 86 9.16 9.57 -9.18
C LEU A 86 8.79 10.93 -8.57
N VAL A 87 9.59 11.97 -8.76
CA VAL A 87 9.29 13.29 -8.20
C VAL A 87 8.05 13.86 -8.87
N ASP A 88 7.98 13.81 -10.20
CA ASP A 88 6.84 14.31 -10.97
C ASP A 88 5.57 13.54 -10.61
N GLU A 89 5.64 12.21 -10.55
CA GLU A 89 4.50 11.37 -10.15
C GLU A 89 4.01 11.70 -8.73
N LEU A 90 4.93 11.94 -7.79
CA LEU A 90 4.56 12.36 -6.43
C LEU A 90 3.94 13.76 -6.40
N MET A 91 4.42 14.68 -7.22
CA MET A 91 3.86 16.03 -7.33
C MET A 91 2.44 15.98 -7.88
N ASP A 92 2.20 15.17 -8.91
CA ASP A 92 0.87 14.95 -9.49
C ASP A 92 -0.07 14.29 -8.47
N ALA A 93 0.39 13.25 -7.78
CA ALA A 93 -0.39 12.56 -6.73
C ALA A 93 -0.84 13.50 -5.59
N ILE A 94 0.01 14.44 -5.18
CA ILE A 94 -0.35 15.43 -4.14
C ILE A 94 -1.51 16.32 -4.57
N THR A 95 -1.65 16.61 -5.87
CA THR A 95 -2.71 17.53 -6.35
C THR A 95 -4.12 16.98 -6.12
N TYR A 96 -4.26 15.66 -6.04
CA TYR A 96 -5.53 14.98 -5.78
C TYR A 96 -5.77 14.74 -4.29
N LEU A 97 -4.72 14.83 -3.45
CA LEU A 97 -4.76 14.33 -2.09
C LEU A 97 -5.39 15.32 -1.12
N ALA A 98 -6.27 14.83 -0.24
CA ALA A 98 -6.76 15.58 0.90
C ALA A 98 -5.60 16.02 1.84
N ASP A 99 -5.79 17.11 2.58
CA ASP A 99 -4.79 17.63 3.53
C ASP A 99 -4.33 16.60 4.59
N SER A 100 -5.21 15.67 4.96
CA SER A 100 -4.93 14.57 5.90
C SER A 100 -4.61 13.23 5.22
N GLY A 101 -4.62 13.20 3.89
CA GLY A 101 -4.43 11.99 3.12
C GLY A 101 -2.99 11.47 3.18
N SER A 102 -2.80 10.27 2.65
CA SER A 102 -1.46 9.69 2.50
C SER A 102 -1.24 9.06 1.14
N ILE A 103 -0.01 9.18 0.66
CA ILE A 103 0.47 8.47 -0.52
C ILE A 103 1.17 7.20 -0.06
N TRP A 104 0.87 6.11 -0.73
CA TRP A 104 1.42 4.79 -0.47
C TRP A 104 2.15 4.30 -1.73
N ILE A 105 3.47 4.43 -1.73
CA ILE A 105 4.31 3.90 -2.81
C ILE A 105 4.51 2.41 -2.57
N MET A 106 4.01 1.59 -3.49
CA MET A 106 4.28 0.16 -3.57
C MET A 106 5.51 -0.04 -4.47
N THR A 107 6.56 -0.67 -3.96
CA THR A 107 7.73 -1.06 -4.77
C THR A 107 8.00 -2.56 -4.70
N PRO A 108 8.50 -3.18 -5.78
CA PRO A 108 8.91 -4.57 -5.75
C PRO A 108 10.02 -4.79 -4.71
N LYS A 109 9.94 -5.90 -3.97
CA LYS A 109 10.98 -6.27 -2.99
C LYS A 109 12.33 -6.53 -3.66
N VAL A 110 13.39 -6.41 -2.86
CA VAL A 110 14.77 -6.72 -3.27
C VAL A 110 14.82 -8.08 -3.98
N GLY A 111 15.49 -8.12 -5.14
CA GLY A 111 15.60 -9.32 -5.98
C GLY A 111 14.42 -9.56 -6.92
N ARG A 112 13.40 -8.69 -6.93
CA ARG A 112 12.35 -8.67 -7.96
C ARG A 112 12.70 -7.69 -9.08
N LYS A 113 12.17 -7.96 -10.28
CA LYS A 113 12.28 -7.04 -11.41
C LYS A 113 11.61 -5.72 -11.05
N GLY A 114 12.24 -4.61 -11.43
CA GLY A 114 11.72 -3.28 -11.11
C GLY A 114 11.89 -2.89 -9.66
N HIS A 115 12.77 -3.56 -8.91
CA HIS A 115 13.09 -3.15 -7.54
C HIS A 115 13.63 -1.72 -7.54
N VAL A 116 13.07 -0.91 -6.65
CA VAL A 116 13.44 0.49 -6.43
C VAL A 116 14.28 0.58 -5.16
N GLU A 117 15.41 1.24 -5.22
CA GLU A 117 16.25 1.41 -4.03
C GLU A 117 15.54 2.32 -3.02
N PRO A 118 15.56 2.00 -1.72
CA PRO A 118 14.93 2.85 -0.70
C PRO A 118 15.41 4.31 -0.72
N SER A 119 16.66 4.56 -1.15
CA SER A 119 17.21 5.90 -1.31
C SER A 119 16.47 6.73 -2.34
N ASP A 120 15.98 6.13 -3.43
CA ASP A 120 15.30 6.86 -4.49
C ASP A 120 14.02 7.52 -3.97
N ILE A 121 13.29 6.81 -3.09
CA ILE A 121 12.11 7.35 -2.40
C ILE A 121 12.51 8.41 -1.36
N GLN A 122 13.60 8.17 -0.63
CA GLN A 122 14.09 9.11 0.39
C GLN A 122 14.55 10.45 -0.22
N ASP A 123 15.10 10.41 -1.43
CA ASP A 123 15.56 11.59 -2.16
C ASP A 123 14.40 12.30 -2.88
N ALA A 124 13.46 11.55 -3.46
CA ALA A 124 12.32 12.11 -4.18
C ALA A 124 11.29 12.78 -3.26
N ALA A 125 10.93 12.13 -2.14
CA ALA A 125 9.85 12.61 -1.27
C ALA A 125 10.04 14.05 -0.77
N PRO A 126 11.23 14.48 -0.28
CA PRO A 126 11.47 15.87 0.10
C PRO A 126 11.30 16.88 -1.03
N VAL A 127 11.69 16.53 -2.25
CA VAL A 127 11.58 17.40 -3.43
C VAL A 127 10.12 17.64 -3.77
N ALA A 128 9.30 16.58 -3.66
CA ALA A 128 7.85 16.68 -3.82
C ALA A 128 7.12 17.32 -2.61
N GLY A 129 7.83 17.78 -1.58
CA GLY A 129 7.21 18.37 -0.38
C GLY A 129 6.57 17.34 0.58
N LEU A 130 6.95 16.07 0.44
CA LEU A 130 6.47 14.96 1.26
C LEU A 130 7.48 14.54 2.33
N SER A 131 6.99 13.83 3.33
CA SER A 131 7.81 13.14 4.33
C SER A 131 7.43 11.67 4.41
N GLN A 132 8.44 10.81 4.39
CA GLN A 132 8.28 9.40 4.68
C GLN A 132 7.98 9.20 6.17
N THR A 133 6.99 8.35 6.47
CA THR A 133 6.52 8.12 7.85
C THR A 133 6.64 6.66 8.28
N SER A 134 6.50 5.72 7.35
CA SER A 134 6.67 4.30 7.62
C SER A 134 6.94 3.53 6.33
N THR A 135 7.53 2.35 6.49
CA THR A 135 7.65 1.35 5.41
C THR A 135 7.28 -0.01 5.98
N ILE A 136 6.43 -0.75 5.27
CA ILE A 136 5.90 -2.05 5.70
C ILE A 136 5.98 -3.04 4.54
N ALA A 137 6.30 -4.30 4.84
CA ALA A 137 6.16 -5.39 3.88
C ALA A 137 4.68 -5.76 3.78
N LEU A 138 3.99 -5.20 2.78
CA LEU A 138 2.53 -5.23 2.68
C LEU A 138 2.01 -6.48 1.98
N ALA A 139 2.73 -6.95 0.95
CA ALA A 139 2.36 -8.14 0.20
C ALA A 139 3.54 -9.11 0.04
N LYS A 140 3.32 -10.25 -0.62
CA LYS A 140 4.38 -11.24 -0.88
C LYS A 140 5.57 -10.62 -1.60
N ASP A 141 5.30 -9.86 -2.66
CA ASP A 141 6.32 -9.35 -3.58
C ASP A 141 6.51 -7.83 -3.51
N TRP A 142 5.68 -7.13 -2.73
CA TRP A 142 5.65 -5.67 -2.65
C TRP A 142 5.92 -5.15 -1.23
N THR A 143 6.62 -4.03 -1.17
CA THR A 143 6.83 -3.21 0.02
C THR A 143 6.06 -1.91 -0.15
N ALA A 144 5.42 -1.43 0.91
CA ALA A 144 4.67 -0.18 0.92
C ALA A 144 5.39 0.87 1.76
N THR A 145 5.61 2.05 1.18
CA THR A 145 6.18 3.21 1.87
C THR A 145 5.14 4.33 1.96
N ARG A 146 4.86 4.78 3.18
CA ARG A 146 3.89 5.84 3.45
C ARG A 146 4.54 7.22 3.43
N LEU A 147 4.02 8.08 2.58
CA LEU A 147 4.37 9.48 2.49
C LEU A 147 3.17 10.36 2.87
N VAL A 148 3.45 11.48 3.54
CA VAL A 148 2.44 12.49 3.89
C VAL A 148 2.94 13.88 3.55
N ALA A 149 2.02 14.78 3.20
CA ALA A 149 2.33 16.19 2.97
C ALA A 149 3.02 16.80 4.20
N ARG A 150 4.12 17.53 3.97
CA ARG A 150 4.75 18.31 5.03
C ARG A 150 3.81 19.44 5.42
N LYS A 151 3.44 19.49 6.70
CA LYS A 151 2.76 20.67 7.24
C LYS A 151 3.72 21.85 7.13
N SER A 152 3.40 22.80 6.26
CA SER A 152 4.10 24.08 6.20
C SER A 152 3.89 24.79 7.54
N VAL A 153 4.97 24.96 8.30
CA VAL A 153 4.96 25.88 9.44
C VAL A 153 4.88 27.28 8.85
N LYS A 154 3.67 27.83 8.73
CA LYS A 154 3.49 29.26 8.46
C LYS A 154 4.26 30.01 9.55
N ARG A 155 5.36 30.67 9.16
CA ARG A 155 6.06 31.66 9.98
C ARG A 155 5.34 33.00 9.91
#